data_AF-A0A7S1DHW1-F1
#
_entry.id   AF-A0A7S1DHW1-F1
#
_cell.length_a   1.000
_cell.length_b   1.000
_cell.length_c   1.000
_cell.angle_alpha   90.00
_cell.angle_beta   90.00
_cell.angle_gamma   90.00
#
_symmetry.space_group_name_H-M   'P 1'
#
loop_
_entity.id
_entity.type
_entity.pdbx_description
1 polymer ?
#
loop_
_entity_poly.entity_id
_entity_poly.type
_entity_poly.pdbx_seq_one_letter_code
_entity_poly.pdbx_strand_id
1 'polypeptide(L)'
;EVLGGVCGRGSLKEGKGEGERMAAAALKASDVEELEARLNTHPEDSGTQRKLLACLRALKTRRPDLVARAGLPLLAAGGRGLGKSEVWDVREQVYLACLELHMWDHAEGQLDALRSKFPKSVRVRGLAGMMLEASGG
;
A
#
# COMPACT_ATOMS: atom_id res chain seq x y z
N GLU A 1 -13.33 -8.96 -55.14
CA GLU A 1 -12.02 -9.51 -54.69
C GLU A 1 -10.97 -8.83 -55.57
N VAL A 2 -9.96 -8.07 -55.13
CA VAL A 2 -9.12 -8.09 -53.94
C VAL A 2 -8.72 -6.64 -53.57
N LEU A 3 -8.51 -6.46 -52.26
CA LEU A 3 -8.14 -5.29 -51.47
C LEU A 3 -6.83 -4.63 -51.95
N GLY A 4 -6.73 -3.29 -51.95
CA GLY A 4 -6.07 -2.51 -50.88
C GLY A 4 -4.71 -1.97 -51.39
N GLY A 5 -4.27 -0.74 -51.17
CA GLY A 5 -4.57 0.22 -50.11
C GLY A 5 -3.24 0.69 -49.49
N VAL A 6 -2.65 1.75 -50.08
CA VAL A 6 -1.95 2.88 -49.42
C VAL A 6 -0.71 2.63 -48.52
N CYS A 7 0.42 3.18 -48.99
CA CYS A 7 1.36 4.12 -48.33
C CYS A 7 2.11 3.74 -47.02
N GLY A 8 3.40 3.42 -47.16
CA GLY A 8 4.51 4.33 -46.84
C GLY A 8 4.71 4.94 -45.43
N ARG A 9 5.72 4.39 -44.72
CA ARG A 9 6.71 5.00 -43.79
C ARG A 9 6.27 5.57 -42.42
N GLY A 10 7.01 5.16 -41.39
CA GLY A 10 7.25 5.97 -40.20
C GLY A 10 7.71 5.16 -38.98
N SER A 11 9.03 5.05 -38.77
CA SER A 11 9.61 4.60 -37.50
C SER A 11 9.21 5.55 -36.37
N LEU A 12 8.54 5.05 -35.33
CA LEU A 12 8.58 5.67 -34.00
C LEU A 12 9.04 4.63 -32.98
N LYS A 13 10.14 4.98 -32.32
CA LYS A 13 10.81 4.24 -31.26
C LYS A 13 9.82 3.90 -30.15
N GLU A 14 9.75 2.62 -29.78
CA GLU A 14 9.10 2.21 -28.55
C GLU A 14 9.90 2.77 -27.37
N GLY A 15 9.33 3.82 -26.78
CA GLY A 15 9.82 4.46 -25.58
C GLY A 15 9.81 3.47 -24.42
N LYS A 16 11.01 3.18 -23.96
CA LYS A 16 11.39 2.54 -22.70
C LYS A 16 10.45 3.01 -21.56
N GLY A 17 9.49 2.18 -21.18
CA GLY A 17 8.71 2.34 -19.97
C GLY A 17 9.58 2.00 -18.75
N GLU A 18 10.46 2.92 -18.38
CA GLU A 18 11.26 2.90 -17.15
C GLU A 18 10.36 3.25 -15.95
N GLY A 19 9.34 2.44 -15.72
CA GLY A 19 8.53 2.46 -14.50
C GLY A 19 9.10 1.43 -13.53
N GLU A 20 10.04 1.88 -12.69
CA GLU A 20 10.43 1.28 -11.41
C GLU A 20 10.28 -0.26 -11.30
N ARG A 21 11.09 -0.98 -12.08
CA ARG A 21 11.53 -2.31 -11.66
C ARG A 21 12.53 -2.13 -10.52
N MET A 22 12.03 -1.86 -9.33
CA MET A 22 12.82 -2.10 -8.13
C MET A 22 13.15 -3.59 -8.14
N ALA A 23 14.44 -3.90 -8.16
CA ALA A 23 14.99 -5.22 -8.39
C ALA A 23 14.21 -6.30 -7.61
N ALA A 24 13.64 -7.26 -8.33
CA ALA A 24 13.09 -8.48 -7.76
C ALA A 24 14.24 -9.39 -7.28
N ALA A 25 15.03 -8.91 -6.33
CA ALA A 25 15.61 -9.81 -5.35
C ALA A 25 14.42 -10.42 -4.61
N ALA A 26 14.38 -11.74 -4.46
CA ALA A 26 13.35 -12.41 -3.69
C ALA A 26 13.40 -11.85 -2.26
N LEU A 27 12.46 -10.96 -1.91
CA LEU A 27 12.27 -10.56 -0.53
C LEU A 27 12.03 -11.83 0.29
N LYS A 28 12.64 -11.91 1.46
CA LYS A 28 12.58 -13.07 2.36
C LYS A 28 11.95 -12.65 3.68
N ALA A 29 11.45 -13.65 4.42
CA ALA A 29 10.96 -13.43 5.77
C ALA A 29 12.02 -12.81 6.70
N SER A 30 13.30 -13.15 6.51
CA SER A 30 14.42 -12.55 7.24
C SER A 30 14.50 -11.03 7.10
N ASP A 31 14.07 -10.49 5.95
CA ASP A 31 14.08 -9.03 5.73
C ASP A 31 13.03 -8.35 6.61
N VAL A 32 11.90 -9.02 6.88
CA VAL A 32 10.88 -8.52 7.82
C VAL A 32 11.43 -8.50 9.23
N GLU A 33 12.13 -9.55 9.65
CA GLU A 33 12.72 -9.66 11.00
C GLU A 33 13.78 -8.57 11.24
N GLU A 34 14.66 -8.31 10.27
CA GLU A 34 15.66 -7.24 10.37
C GLU A 34 15.00 -5.86 10.47
N LEU A 35 13.98 -5.61 9.63
CA LEU A 35 13.24 -4.35 9.64
C LEU A 35 12.41 -4.18 10.92
N GLU A 36 11.85 -5.27 11.46
CA GLU A 36 11.16 -5.28 12.75
C GLU A 36 12.12 -4.94 13.89
N ALA A 37 13.30 -5.57 13.93
CA ALA A 37 14.33 -5.27 14.92
C ALA A 37 14.76 -3.80 14.88
N ARG A 38 14.93 -3.23 13.68
CA ARG A 38 15.27 -1.82 13.50
C ARG A 38 14.12 -0.88 13.86
N LEU A 39 12.88 -1.28 13.59
CA LEU A 39 11.69 -0.52 14.03
C LEU A 39 11.60 -0.52 15.56
N ASN A 40 11.98 -1.60 16.24
CA ASN A 40 12.00 -1.66 17.71
C ASN A 40 12.99 -0.67 18.31
N THR A 41 14.12 -0.40 17.65
CA THR A 41 15.13 0.54 18.15
C THR A 41 14.88 1.98 17.69
N HIS A 42 14.28 2.17 16.51
CA HIS A 42 14.00 3.48 15.90
C HIS A 42 12.57 3.53 15.33
N PRO A 43 11.54 3.63 16.20
CA PRO A 43 10.15 3.55 15.78
C PRO A 43 9.72 4.71 14.87
N GLU A 44 10.39 5.86 14.92
CA GLU A 44 10.10 7.05 14.12
C GLU A 44 10.77 7.04 12.73
N ASP A 45 11.66 6.09 12.43
CA ASP A 45 12.38 6.06 11.16
C ASP A 45 11.44 5.74 9.99
N SER A 46 11.00 6.79 9.29
CA SER A 46 10.14 6.67 8.12
C SER A 46 10.77 5.86 6.99
N GLY A 47 12.10 5.72 6.95
CA GLY A 47 12.78 4.79 6.03
C GLY A 47 12.43 3.33 6.32
N THR A 48 12.63 2.91 7.57
CA THR A 48 12.34 1.55 8.04
C THR A 48 10.84 1.26 7.98
N GLN A 49 9.98 2.18 8.42
CA GLN A 49 8.53 2.01 8.37
C GLN A 49 8.04 1.70 6.94
N ARG A 50 8.47 2.50 5.95
CA ARG A 50 8.09 2.31 4.54
C ARG A 50 8.56 0.98 3.99
N LYS A 51 9.84 0.65 4.20
CA LYS A 51 10.42 -0.61 3.74
C LYS A 51 9.70 -1.81 4.34
N LEU A 52 9.38 -1.76 5.63
CA LEU A 52 8.65 -2.84 6.31
C LEU A 52 7.25 -3.01 5.74
N LEU A 53 6.49 -1.92 5.56
CA LEU A 53 5.14 -1.97 4.99
C LEU A 53 5.14 -2.51 3.56
N ALA A 54 6.08 -2.07 2.73
CA ALA A 54 6.28 -2.57 1.37
C ALA A 54 6.64 -4.07 1.37
N CYS A 55 7.54 -4.49 2.26
CA CYS A 55 7.96 -5.88 2.41
C CYS A 55 6.79 -6.78 2.81
N LEU A 56 6.04 -6.40 3.85
CA LEU A 56 4.85 -7.14 4.30
C LEU A 56 3.79 -7.28 3.20
N ARG A 57 3.59 -6.23 2.39
CA ARG A 57 2.65 -6.24 1.26
C ARG A 57 3.13 -7.15 0.13
N ALA A 58 4.41 -7.08 -0.22
CA ALA A 58 5.01 -7.91 -1.28
C ALA A 58 4.99 -9.40 -0.92
N LEU A 59 5.29 -9.73 0.34
CA LEU A 59 5.29 -11.11 0.85
C LEU A 59 3.90 -11.65 1.18
N LYS A 60 2.88 -10.79 1.25
CA LYS A 60 1.52 -11.14 1.70
C LYS A 60 1.51 -11.78 3.11
N THR A 61 2.44 -11.36 3.96
CA THR A 61 2.57 -11.88 5.33
C THR A 61 1.57 -11.19 6.25
N ARG A 62 0.79 -11.99 7.00
CA ARG A 62 -0.22 -11.48 7.94
C ARG A 62 0.43 -11.13 9.30
N ARG A 63 0.92 -9.89 9.42
CA ARG A 63 1.48 -9.30 10.66
C ARG A 63 0.79 -7.96 10.97
N PRO A 64 -0.50 -7.98 11.38
CA PRO A 64 -1.25 -6.74 11.59
C PRO A 64 -0.63 -5.86 12.68
N ASP A 65 0.01 -6.48 13.69
CA ASP A 65 0.77 -5.81 14.73
C ASP A 65 1.87 -4.90 14.16
N LEU A 66 2.68 -5.41 13.23
CA LEU A 66 3.75 -4.65 12.60
C LEU A 66 3.24 -3.58 11.66
N VAL A 67 2.18 -3.90 10.91
CA VAL A 67 1.55 -2.93 10.01
C VAL A 67 1.03 -1.73 10.79
N ALA A 68 0.31 -1.96 11.89
CA ALA A 68 -0.20 -0.88 12.72
C ALA A 68 0.94 -0.06 13.33
N ARG A 69 1.93 -0.74 13.94
CA ARG A 69 3.09 -0.09 14.57
C ARG A 69 3.92 0.77 13.62
N ALA A 70 4.14 0.32 12.38
CA ALA A 70 4.90 1.07 11.39
C ALA A 70 4.05 2.12 10.68
N GLY A 71 2.80 1.79 10.34
CA GLY A 71 1.99 2.61 9.44
C GLY A 71 1.24 3.75 10.11
N LEU A 72 0.76 3.58 11.33
CA LEU A 72 0.06 4.65 12.06
C LEU A 72 0.94 5.89 12.28
N PRO A 73 2.14 5.79 12.88
CA PRO A 73 3.01 6.95 13.05
C PRO A 73 3.46 7.54 11.70
N LEU A 74 3.73 6.70 10.69
CA LEU A 74 4.09 7.16 9.35
C LEU A 74 2.99 8.04 8.73
N LEU A 75 1.74 7.59 8.81
CA LEU A 75 0.57 8.32 8.29
C LEU A 75 0.24 9.56 9.11
N ALA A 76 0.38 9.50 10.44
CA ALA A 76 0.23 10.66 11.32
C ALA A 76 1.28 11.75 11.01
N ALA A 77 2.50 11.35 10.61
CA ALA A 77 3.54 12.25 10.15
C ALA A 77 3.36 12.76 8.71
N GLY A 78 2.18 12.52 8.09
CA GLY A 78 1.86 12.96 6.73
C GLY A 78 2.36 12.02 5.62
N GLY A 79 2.80 10.81 5.96
CA GLY A 79 3.30 9.84 4.98
C GLY A 79 4.64 10.23 4.38
N ARG A 80 5.57 10.78 5.18
CA ARG A 80 6.87 11.27 4.70
C ARG A 80 7.61 10.22 3.87
N GLY A 81 7.94 10.60 2.64
CA GLY A 81 8.67 9.76 1.69
C GLY A 81 7.81 8.71 0.98
N LEU A 82 6.50 8.63 1.24
CA LEU A 82 5.60 7.80 0.43
C LEU A 82 5.31 8.48 -0.91
N GLY A 83 5.20 7.67 -1.96
CA GLY A 83 4.67 8.12 -3.25
C GLY A 83 3.20 8.58 -3.16
N LYS A 84 2.76 9.40 -4.13
CA LYS A 84 1.38 9.94 -4.16
C LYS A 84 0.30 8.86 -4.21
N SER A 85 0.55 7.72 -4.87
CA SER A 85 -0.38 6.58 -4.85
C SER A 85 -0.13 5.68 -3.64
N GLU A 86 1.14 5.48 -3.29
CA GLU A 86 1.58 4.58 -2.22
C GLU A 86 0.96 4.94 -0.86
N VAL A 87 0.76 6.22 -0.57
CA VAL A 87 0.10 6.67 0.67
C VAL A 87 -1.29 6.05 0.85
N TRP A 88 -2.04 5.85 -0.25
CA TRP A 88 -3.37 5.27 -0.19
C TRP A 88 -3.31 3.75 0.00
N ASP A 89 -2.34 3.09 -0.65
CA ASP A 89 -2.09 1.67 -0.43
C ASP A 89 -1.69 1.39 1.03
N VAL A 90 -0.86 2.26 1.62
CA VAL A 90 -0.48 2.18 3.04
C VAL A 90 -1.69 2.42 3.95
N ARG A 91 -2.54 3.40 3.65
CA ARG A 91 -3.77 3.63 4.43
C ARG A 91 -4.67 2.42 4.45
N GLU A 92 -4.88 1.79 3.30
CA GLU A 92 -5.69 0.58 3.22
C GLU A 92 -5.07 -0.60 3.98
N GLN A 93 -3.76 -0.79 3.84
CA GLN A 93 -3.02 -1.82 4.58
C GLN A 93 -3.16 -1.62 6.10
N VAL A 94 -2.99 -0.38 6.57
CA VAL A 94 -3.16 -0.01 7.98
C VAL A 94 -4.60 -0.18 8.45
N TYR A 95 -5.57 0.19 7.62
CA TYR A 95 -6.99 0.00 7.91
C TYR A 95 -7.31 -1.47 8.18
N LEU A 96 -6.91 -2.38 7.28
CA LEU A 96 -7.15 -3.81 7.45
C LEU A 96 -6.47 -4.35 8.72
N ALA A 97 -5.23 -3.94 8.99
CA ALA A 97 -4.53 -4.32 10.21
C ALA A 97 -5.25 -3.82 11.49
N CYS A 98 -5.79 -2.59 11.47
CA CYS A 98 -6.55 -2.04 12.59
C CYS A 98 -7.85 -2.80 12.83
N LEU A 99 -8.55 -3.26 11.77
CA LEU A 99 -9.73 -4.12 11.93
C LEU A 99 -9.37 -5.45 12.61
N GLU A 100 -8.29 -6.10 12.18
CA GLU A 100 -7.84 -7.36 12.77
C GLU A 100 -7.42 -7.24 14.24
N LEU A 101 -6.94 -6.06 14.64
CA LEU A 101 -6.54 -5.75 16.01
C LEU A 101 -7.64 -5.08 16.84
N HIS A 102 -8.85 -4.93 16.28
CA HIS A 102 -9.98 -4.24 16.93
C HIS A 102 -9.66 -2.79 17.36
N MET A 103 -8.79 -2.11 16.61
CA MET A 103 -8.42 -0.71 16.83
C MET A 103 -9.38 0.22 16.06
N TRP A 104 -10.63 0.26 16.50
CA TRP A 104 -11.75 0.84 15.73
C TRP A 104 -11.56 2.31 15.37
N ASP A 105 -11.14 3.15 16.33
CA ASP A 105 -10.94 4.59 16.09
C ASP A 105 -9.91 4.85 14.97
N HIS A 106 -8.86 4.02 14.94
CA HIS A 106 -7.81 4.14 13.93
C HIS A 106 -8.26 3.62 12.57
N ALA A 107 -9.04 2.53 12.57
CA ALA A 107 -9.67 2.00 11.35
C ALA A 107 -10.64 3.03 10.75
N GLU A 108 -11.52 3.63 11.57
CA GLU A 108 -12.45 4.66 11.13
C GLU A 108 -11.73 5.85 10.50
N GLY A 109 -10.69 6.36 11.17
CA GLY A 109 -9.88 7.47 10.64
C GLY A 109 -9.21 7.15 9.31
N GLN A 110 -8.79 5.90 9.07
CA GLN A 110 -8.26 5.50 7.76
C GLN A 110 -9.36 5.39 6.70
N LEU A 111 -10.51 4.83 7.06
CA LEU A 111 -11.65 4.67 6.16
C LEU A 111 -12.20 6.03 5.72
N ASP A 112 -12.29 7.00 6.61
CA ASP A 112 -12.75 8.35 6.29
C ASP A 112 -11.81 9.07 5.34
N ALA A 113 -10.50 8.95 5.55
CA ALA A 113 -9.51 9.47 4.60
C ALA A 113 -9.67 8.83 3.20
N LEU A 114 -9.91 7.52 3.15
CA LEU A 114 -10.13 6.80 1.88
C LEU A 114 -11.45 7.20 1.20
N ARG A 115 -12.54 7.37 1.96
CA ARG A 115 -13.85 7.83 1.47
C ARG A 115 -13.78 9.24 0.92
N SER A 116 -13.12 10.14 1.64
CA SER A 116 -12.91 11.52 1.20
C SER A 116 -12.15 11.58 -0.12
N LYS A 117 -11.09 10.76 -0.25
CA LYS A 117 -10.29 10.72 -1.49
C LYS A 117 -10.99 10.02 -2.65
N PHE A 118 -11.72 8.94 -2.39
CA PHE A 118 -12.32 8.08 -3.42
C PHE A 118 -13.81 7.80 -3.14
N PRO A 119 -14.68 8.82 -3.16
CA PRO A 119 -16.06 8.71 -2.68
C PRO A 119 -16.94 7.73 -3.48
N LYS A 120 -16.58 7.46 -4.74
CA LYS A 120 -17.32 6.55 -5.63
C LYS A 120 -16.68 5.17 -5.78
N SER A 121 -15.57 4.92 -5.08
CA SER A 121 -14.81 3.67 -5.23
C SER A 121 -15.58 2.46 -4.68
N VAL A 122 -15.73 1.44 -5.53
CA VAL A 122 -16.29 0.13 -5.13
C VAL A 122 -15.41 -0.50 -4.05
N ARG A 123 -14.08 -0.39 -4.18
CA ARG A 123 -13.12 -0.91 -3.22
C ARG A 123 -13.33 -0.31 -1.82
N VAL A 124 -13.48 1.01 -1.74
CA VAL A 124 -13.71 1.71 -0.45
C VAL A 124 -15.06 1.34 0.16
N ARG A 125 -16.10 1.11 -0.65
CA ARG A 125 -17.38 0.58 -0.13
C ARG A 125 -17.22 -0.84 0.43
N GLY A 126 -16.43 -1.69 -0.22
CA GLY A 126 -16.11 -3.03 0.28
C GLY A 126 -15.40 -2.97 1.64
N LEU A 127 -14.39 -2.09 1.78
CA LEU A 127 -13.72 -1.84 3.06
C LEU A 127 -14.74 -1.43 4.13
N ALA A 128 -15.60 -0.45 3.85
CA ALA A 128 -16.64 -0.04 4.80
C ALA A 128 -17.54 -1.20 5.27
N GLY A 129 -17.86 -2.15 4.38
CA GLY A 129 -18.59 -3.37 4.75
C GLY A 129 -17.80 -4.23 5.75
N MET A 130 -16.49 -4.43 5.51
CA MET A 130 -15.63 -5.21 6.42
C MET A 130 -15.59 -4.64 7.84
N MET A 131 -15.63 -3.31 8.01
CA MET A 131 -15.69 -2.71 9.36
C MET A 131 -16.99 -3.06 10.08
N LEU A 132 -18.13 -2.99 9.39
CA LEU A 132 -19.43 -3.36 9.97
C LEU A 132 -19.48 -4.84 10.36
N GLU A 133 -18.95 -5.71 9.48
CA GLU A 133 -18.83 -7.14 9.78
C GLU A 133 -17.93 -7.39 11.00
N ALA A 134 -16.79 -6.70 11.08
CA ALA A 134 -15.82 -6.86 12.16
C ALA A 134 -16.32 -6.28 13.50
N SER A 135 -17.11 -5.21 13.49
CA SER A 135 -17.67 -4.61 14.70
C SER A 135 -18.95 -5.29 15.19
N GLY A 136 -19.34 -6.42 14.59
CA GLY A 136 -20.50 -7.22 15.00
C GLY A 136 -21.84 -6.61 14.59
N GLY A 137 -21.91 -6.12 13.35
CA GLY A 137 -23.05 -5.40 12.77
C GLY A 137 -24.44 -5.98 13.03
#